data_AF-A0A9W2VIM7-F1
#
_entry.id   AF-A0A9W2VIM7-F1
#
_cell.length_a   1.000
_cell.length_b   1.000
_cell.length_c   1.000
_cell.angle_alpha   90.00
_cell.angle_beta   90.00
_cell.angle_gamma   90.00
#
_symmetry.space_group_name_H-M   'P 1'
#
loop_
_entity.id
_entity.type
_entity.pdbx_description
1 polymer ?
#
loop_
_entity_poly.entity_id
_entity_poly.type
_entity_poly.pdbx_seq_one_letter_code
_entity_poly.pdbx_strand_id
1 'polypeptide(L)'
;MQRLAMDLRMLSRELSLYLEHQVRVGFFGSGVGLSLILGFSVAYAFYYLSSIAKKPQLVTGGESFNRFLQDHCPVVTETYYPTVWCWESRGQTLLRPFITSKPPVQYRKCVVFNNRGVAGENLLTPRTYCCANTEDLETVIHHVHSLYPSAPFLAAGVSMGGMLLLNYLGKIGPKTPLKAAATFSVGWNTFACSESLEKPLNWLLFNYYLTTCLQSSVNKHRHMFVKQIDMDHVMKAKSIREFDKRFTSVMFGYRTIDDYYTDASPNRRLKSVGIPVLCLNSVDDVFSPSHAIPVETAKQNPNVALVLTSYGGHIGFLEGIWPRQSTYMDRVFKQFVQAMVEHGHELSSM
;
A
#
# COMPACT_ATOMS: atom_id res chain seq x y z
N MET A 1 23.03 11.88 -70.72
CA MET A 1 23.72 11.95 -69.41
C MET A 1 23.67 13.33 -68.75
N GLN A 2 23.85 14.45 -69.47
CA GLN A 2 23.87 15.80 -68.86
C GLN A 2 22.53 16.24 -68.22
N ARG A 3 21.36 15.93 -68.81
CA ARG A 3 20.05 16.28 -68.22
C ARG A 3 19.79 15.59 -66.88
N LEU A 4 20.09 14.29 -66.77
CA LEU A 4 19.91 13.52 -65.52
C LEU A 4 20.84 14.04 -64.40
N ALA A 5 22.06 14.45 -64.75
CA ALA A 5 23.02 15.02 -63.79
C ALA A 5 22.65 16.44 -63.34
N MET A 6 21.92 17.20 -64.17
CA MET A 6 21.38 18.51 -63.81
C MET A 6 20.17 18.37 -62.88
N ASP A 7 19.32 17.36 -63.13
CA ASP A 7 18.15 17.04 -62.32
C ASP A 7 18.53 16.59 -60.90
N LEU A 8 19.52 15.70 -60.77
CA LEU A 8 20.05 15.28 -59.47
C LEU A 8 20.68 16.43 -58.67
N ARG A 9 21.31 17.41 -59.34
CA ARG A 9 21.87 18.60 -58.68
C ARG A 9 20.78 19.59 -58.24
N MET A 10 19.69 19.68 -58.99
CA MET A 10 18.53 20.48 -58.59
C MET A 10 17.86 19.85 -57.37
N LEU A 11 17.62 18.54 -57.42
CA LEU A 11 17.00 17.79 -56.33
C LEU A 11 17.86 17.81 -55.06
N SER A 12 19.19 17.70 -55.18
CA SER A 12 20.09 17.81 -54.03
C SER A 12 20.10 19.22 -53.44
N ARG A 13 19.98 20.26 -54.27
CA ARG A 13 19.92 21.65 -53.81
C ARG A 13 18.60 21.97 -53.11
N GLU A 14 17.47 21.50 -53.63
CA GLU A 14 16.16 21.66 -52.98
C GLU A 14 16.09 20.86 -51.67
N LEU A 15 16.61 19.63 -51.65
CA LEU A 15 16.69 18.83 -50.43
C LEU A 15 17.60 19.50 -49.37
N SER A 16 18.73 20.06 -49.79
CA SER A 16 19.63 20.80 -48.90
C SER A 16 18.96 22.05 -48.34
N LEU A 17 18.25 22.82 -49.16
CA LEU A 17 17.50 24.00 -48.71
C LEU A 17 16.36 23.64 -47.76
N TYR A 18 15.65 22.55 -48.03
CA TYR A 18 14.61 22.02 -47.13
C TYR A 18 15.22 21.60 -45.78
N LEU A 19 16.31 20.84 -45.79
CA LEU A 19 16.99 20.40 -44.57
C LEU A 19 17.57 21.58 -43.79
N GLU A 20 18.16 22.57 -44.46
CA GLU A 20 18.72 23.78 -43.83
C GLU A 20 17.62 24.67 -43.24
N HIS A 21 16.44 24.73 -43.88
CA HIS A 21 15.26 25.40 -43.33
C HIS A 21 14.70 24.67 -42.10
N GLN A 22 14.59 23.35 -42.14
CA GLN A 22 14.16 22.52 -41.01
C GLN A 22 15.12 22.63 -39.81
N VAL A 23 16.43 22.68 -40.07
CA VAL A 23 17.47 22.90 -39.05
C VAL A 23 17.38 24.30 -38.45
N ARG A 24 17.13 25.35 -39.25
CA ARG A 24 16.96 26.74 -38.77
C ARG A 24 15.70 26.96 -37.94
N VAL A 25 14.60 26.33 -38.33
CA VAL A 25 13.29 26.47 -37.68
C VAL A 25 13.21 25.64 -36.38
N GLY A 26 14.11 24.66 -36.22
CA GLY A 26 14.17 23.77 -35.07
C GLY A 26 13.01 22.77 -35.04
N PHE A 27 13.18 21.69 -34.26
CA PHE A 27 12.19 20.60 -34.17
C PHE A 27 10.77 21.06 -33.84
N PHE A 28 10.64 22.15 -33.08
CA PHE A 28 9.35 22.72 -32.67
C PHE A 28 8.75 23.71 -33.66
N GLY A 29 9.55 24.37 -34.50
CA GLY A 29 9.02 25.34 -35.46
C GLY A 29 8.54 24.70 -36.77
N SER A 30 8.91 23.45 -37.05
CA SER A 30 8.64 22.78 -38.33
C SER A 30 7.25 22.16 -38.45
N GLY A 31 6.42 22.24 -37.40
CA GLY A 31 5.14 21.54 -37.30
C GLY A 31 5.26 20.04 -37.04
N VAL A 32 6.39 19.41 -37.42
CA VAL A 32 6.68 17.99 -37.20
C VAL A 32 6.79 17.67 -35.69
N GLY A 33 7.49 18.50 -34.92
CA GLY A 33 7.59 18.32 -33.47
C GLY A 33 6.25 18.45 -32.75
N LEU A 34 5.41 19.41 -33.17
CA LEU A 34 4.07 19.57 -32.62
C LEU A 34 3.17 18.36 -32.95
N SER A 35 3.29 17.83 -34.16
CA SER A 35 2.53 16.66 -34.62
C SER A 35 2.95 15.39 -33.88
N LEU A 36 4.25 15.21 -33.62
CA LEU A 36 4.78 14.10 -32.82
C LEU A 36 4.32 14.19 -31.37
N ILE A 37 4.39 15.37 -30.75
CA ILE A 37 3.91 15.58 -29.38
C ILE A 37 2.42 15.27 -29.27
N LEU A 38 1.62 15.75 -30.24
CA LEU A 38 0.19 15.46 -30.28
C LEU A 38 -0.06 13.95 -30.44
N GLY A 39 0.64 13.31 -31.38
CA GLY A 39 0.55 11.86 -31.62
C GLY A 39 0.89 11.03 -30.38
N PHE A 40 2.02 11.33 -29.72
CA PHE A 40 2.41 10.67 -28.47
C PHE A 40 1.42 10.96 -27.33
N SER A 41 0.89 12.18 -27.24
CA SER A 41 -0.08 12.55 -26.21
C SER A 41 -1.40 11.79 -26.39
N VAL A 42 -1.89 11.67 -27.63
CA VAL A 42 -3.10 10.89 -27.95
C VAL A 42 -2.88 9.39 -27.70
N ALA A 43 -1.75 8.84 -28.15
CA ALA A 43 -1.40 7.45 -27.90
C ALA A 43 -1.26 7.16 -26.40
N TYR A 44 -0.64 8.05 -25.65
CA TYR A 44 -0.50 7.94 -24.20
C TYR A 44 -1.85 8.06 -23.49
N ALA A 45 -2.72 8.99 -23.89
CA ALA A 45 -4.07 9.10 -23.34
C ALA A 45 -4.89 7.82 -23.58
N PHE A 46 -4.80 7.24 -24.78
CA PHE A 46 -5.45 5.97 -25.09
C PHE A 46 -4.89 4.82 -24.24
N TYR A 47 -3.57 4.72 -24.12
CA TYR A 47 -2.92 3.74 -23.24
C TYR A 47 -3.36 3.91 -21.78
N TYR A 48 -3.34 5.14 -21.28
CA TYR A 48 -3.73 5.46 -19.91
C TYR A 48 -5.18 5.06 -19.63
N LEU A 49 -6.12 5.46 -20.49
CA LEU A 49 -7.55 5.15 -20.30
C LEU A 49 -7.88 3.66 -20.48
N SER A 50 -7.16 2.94 -21.34
CA SER A 50 -7.43 1.51 -21.59
C SER A 50 -6.71 0.57 -20.62
N SER A 51 -5.51 0.94 -20.16
CA SER A 51 -4.60 0.03 -19.46
C SER A 51 -4.32 0.42 -18.02
N ILE A 52 -4.35 1.72 -17.69
CA ILE A 52 -3.98 2.24 -16.37
C ILE A 52 -5.22 2.58 -15.53
N ALA A 53 -6.12 3.41 -16.05
CA ALA A 53 -7.34 3.82 -15.38
C ALA A 53 -8.39 2.69 -15.44
N LYS A 54 -8.47 1.90 -14.39
CA LYS A 54 -9.34 0.73 -14.30
C LYS A 54 -10.20 0.78 -13.04
N LYS A 55 -11.36 0.15 -13.13
CA LYS A 55 -12.15 -0.18 -11.94
C LYS A 55 -11.38 -1.17 -11.08
N PRO A 56 -11.40 -1.04 -9.75
CA PRO A 56 -10.85 -2.06 -8.88
C PRO A 56 -11.63 -3.36 -9.02
N GLN A 57 -10.99 -4.48 -8.70
CA GLN A 57 -11.69 -5.74 -8.52
C GLN A 57 -12.15 -5.84 -7.05
N LEU A 58 -13.46 -5.93 -6.85
CA LEU A 58 -14.05 -6.24 -5.54
C LEU A 58 -14.19 -7.75 -5.38
N VAL A 59 -13.54 -8.31 -4.36
CA VAL A 59 -13.60 -9.74 -4.02
C VAL A 59 -14.12 -9.88 -2.61
N THR A 60 -15.22 -10.59 -2.42
CA THR A 60 -15.78 -10.85 -1.09
C THR A 60 -16.49 -12.19 -1.08
N GLY A 61 -16.54 -12.84 0.09
CA GLY A 61 -17.29 -14.09 0.29
C GLY A 61 -18.75 -13.90 0.65
N GLY A 62 -19.20 -12.67 0.94
CA GLY A 62 -20.55 -12.40 1.47
C GLY A 62 -21.35 -11.53 0.52
N GLU A 63 -22.51 -12.02 0.07
CA GLU A 63 -23.39 -11.25 -0.81
C GLU A 63 -23.95 -9.99 -0.14
N SER A 64 -24.28 -10.08 1.15
CA SER A 64 -24.75 -8.93 1.95
C SER A 64 -23.68 -7.86 2.06
N PHE A 65 -22.44 -8.24 2.40
CA PHE A 65 -21.34 -7.30 2.52
C PHE A 65 -20.94 -6.71 1.15
N ASN A 66 -21.00 -7.51 0.09
CA ASN A 66 -20.82 -7.03 -1.28
C ASN A 66 -21.82 -5.91 -1.63
N ARG A 67 -23.12 -6.17 -1.40
CA ARG A 67 -24.19 -5.22 -1.71
C ARG A 67 -24.05 -3.95 -0.88
N PHE A 68 -23.80 -4.10 0.42
CA PHE A 68 -23.53 -2.97 1.32
C PHE A 68 -22.41 -2.06 0.81
N LEU A 69 -21.29 -2.63 0.35
CA LEU A 69 -20.18 -1.85 -0.19
C LEU A 69 -20.54 -1.17 -1.51
N GLN A 70 -21.32 -1.80 -2.38
CA GLN A 70 -21.75 -1.18 -3.64
C GLN A 70 -22.72 -0.03 -3.41
N ASP A 71 -23.64 -0.17 -2.46
CA ASP A 71 -24.68 0.82 -2.17
C ASP A 71 -24.12 2.02 -1.40
N HIS A 72 -23.24 1.78 -0.42
CA HIS A 72 -22.79 2.81 0.52
C HIS A 72 -21.33 3.24 0.34
N CYS A 73 -20.53 2.52 -0.45
CA CYS A 73 -19.13 2.82 -0.74
C CYS A 73 -18.83 2.82 -2.25
N PRO A 74 -19.48 3.69 -3.05
CA PRO A 74 -19.37 3.67 -4.52
C PRO A 74 -17.93 3.69 -5.05
N VAL A 75 -16.97 4.23 -4.29
CA VAL A 75 -15.54 4.21 -4.61
C VAL A 75 -14.99 2.82 -4.94
N VAL A 76 -15.57 1.74 -4.40
CA VAL A 76 -15.14 0.36 -4.71
C VAL A 76 -15.61 -0.15 -6.07
N THR A 77 -16.42 0.63 -6.79
CA THR A 77 -16.92 0.30 -8.15
C THR A 77 -16.56 1.37 -9.19
N GLU A 78 -16.15 2.54 -8.73
CA GLU A 78 -15.67 3.64 -9.57
C GLU A 78 -14.31 3.33 -10.21
N THR A 79 -14.08 3.90 -11.39
CA THR A 79 -12.76 3.84 -12.01
C THR A 79 -11.75 4.61 -11.16
N TYR A 80 -10.66 3.94 -10.78
CA TYR A 80 -9.52 4.60 -10.18
C TYR A 80 -8.65 5.21 -11.29
N TYR A 81 -8.29 6.48 -11.15
CA TYR A 81 -7.46 7.23 -12.10
C TYR A 81 -6.12 7.57 -11.45
N PRO A 82 -5.13 6.64 -11.47
CA PRO A 82 -3.79 6.89 -10.95
C PRO A 82 -3.20 8.18 -11.53
N THR A 83 -2.43 8.94 -10.76
CA THR A 83 -1.86 10.20 -11.26
C THR A 83 -1.10 9.99 -12.57
N VAL A 84 -1.49 10.78 -13.59
CA VAL A 84 -1.16 10.52 -15.01
C VAL A 84 0.34 10.41 -15.26
N TRP A 85 1.17 11.13 -14.51
CA TRP A 85 2.63 11.15 -14.63
C TRP A 85 3.34 10.32 -13.54
N CYS A 86 2.59 9.70 -12.63
CA CYS A 86 3.10 8.89 -11.52
C CYS A 86 2.12 7.77 -11.15
N TRP A 87 1.89 6.85 -12.08
CA TRP A 87 1.02 5.70 -11.83
C TRP A 87 1.80 4.47 -11.36
N GLU A 88 3.12 4.40 -11.55
CA GLU A 88 3.92 3.24 -11.17
C GLU A 88 4.16 3.18 -9.65
N SER A 89 4.10 1.96 -9.11
CA SER A 89 4.22 1.59 -7.70
C SER A 89 5.27 2.34 -6.89
N ARG A 90 6.52 2.36 -7.36
CA ARG A 90 7.66 2.92 -6.64
C ARG A 90 7.57 4.43 -6.60
N GLY A 91 7.24 5.04 -7.74
CA GLY A 91 7.04 6.49 -7.84
C GLY A 91 5.97 6.96 -6.87
N GLN A 92 4.79 6.32 -6.89
CA GLN A 92 3.69 6.65 -5.99
C GLN A 92 4.09 6.51 -4.51
N THR A 93 4.79 5.43 -4.17
CA THR A 93 5.23 5.15 -2.80
C THR A 93 6.22 6.20 -2.30
N LEU A 94 7.19 6.58 -3.15
CA LEU A 94 8.23 7.57 -2.79
C LEU A 94 7.68 9.00 -2.75
N LEU A 95 6.64 9.33 -3.51
CA LEU A 95 6.02 10.65 -3.48
C LEU A 95 5.04 10.85 -2.32
N ARG A 96 4.49 9.77 -1.74
CA ARG A 96 3.46 9.84 -0.70
C ARG A 96 3.83 10.72 0.51
N PRO A 97 5.08 10.76 1.03
CA PRO A 97 5.44 11.64 2.15
C PRO A 97 5.27 13.15 1.84
N PHE A 98 5.34 13.54 0.56
CA PHE A 98 5.21 14.94 0.13
C PHE A 98 3.76 15.32 -0.19
N ILE A 99 2.86 14.33 -0.23
CA ILE A 99 1.45 14.51 -0.53
C ILE A 99 0.66 14.07 0.69
N THR A 100 0.20 15.05 1.46
CA THR A 100 -0.65 14.80 2.63
C THR A 100 -2.05 15.31 2.35
N SER A 101 -3.03 14.48 2.68
CA SER A 101 -4.44 14.77 2.62
C SER A 101 -5.02 14.70 4.03
N LYS A 102 -6.10 15.45 4.25
CA LYS A 102 -6.91 15.36 5.48
C LYS A 102 -8.34 15.08 5.04
N PRO A 103 -8.71 13.82 4.77
CA PRO A 103 -10.07 13.52 4.36
C PRO A 103 -11.04 13.98 5.46
N PRO A 104 -12.11 14.71 5.10
CA PRO A 104 -13.11 15.12 6.07
C PRO A 104 -13.94 13.90 6.45
N VAL A 105 -13.54 13.23 7.53
CA VAL A 105 -14.28 12.13 8.16
C VAL A 105 -14.85 12.66 9.47
N GLN A 106 -16.16 12.53 9.67
CA GLN A 106 -16.76 12.88 10.94
C GLN A 106 -16.52 11.76 11.95
N TYR A 107 -15.72 12.03 12.98
CA TYR A 107 -15.53 11.13 14.11
C TYR A 107 -15.60 11.91 15.40
N ARG A 108 -16.10 11.27 16.47
CA ARG A 108 -16.13 11.90 17.80
C ARG A 108 -14.74 11.94 18.45
N LYS A 109 -13.96 10.86 18.29
CA LYS A 109 -12.61 10.70 18.83
C LYS A 109 -11.75 9.89 17.86
N CYS A 110 -10.46 10.25 17.77
CA CYS A 110 -9.44 9.50 17.04
C CYS A 110 -8.34 9.10 18.02
N VAL A 111 -7.91 7.84 17.93
CA VAL A 111 -6.82 7.29 18.74
C VAL A 111 -5.77 6.76 17.77
N VAL A 112 -4.52 7.19 17.97
CA VAL A 112 -3.36 6.69 17.23
C VAL A 112 -2.60 5.73 18.13
N PHE A 113 -2.52 4.46 17.72
CA PHE A 113 -1.73 3.46 18.41
C PHE A 113 -0.26 3.54 18.01
N ASN A 114 0.61 3.82 18.98
CA ASN A 114 2.05 3.79 18.82
C ASN A 114 2.61 2.51 19.45
N ASN A 115 3.45 1.80 18.71
CA ASN A 115 4.13 0.63 19.26
C ASN A 115 5.17 1.04 20.33
N ARG A 116 5.62 0.06 21.12
CA ARG A 116 6.68 0.26 22.12
C ARG A 116 7.96 0.81 21.48
N GLY A 117 8.50 1.89 22.06
CA GLY A 117 9.79 2.46 21.65
C GLY A 117 9.78 3.28 20.36
N VAL A 118 8.59 3.62 19.82
CA VAL A 118 8.42 4.55 18.70
C VAL A 118 7.77 5.86 19.13
N ALA A 119 7.67 6.82 18.21
CA ALA A 119 7.04 8.13 18.43
C ALA A 119 7.69 8.96 19.56
N GLY A 120 9.00 8.81 19.78
CA GLY A 120 9.76 9.56 20.78
C GLY A 120 9.88 8.85 22.13
N GLU A 121 9.04 7.84 22.38
CA GLU A 121 9.05 7.10 23.64
C GLU A 121 10.28 6.18 23.77
N ASN A 122 10.71 5.97 25.01
CA ASN A 122 11.77 5.04 25.35
C ASN A 122 11.17 3.70 25.81
N LEU A 123 11.87 2.61 25.53
CA LEU A 123 11.53 1.31 26.11
C LEU A 123 11.77 1.32 27.62
N LEU A 124 10.85 0.71 28.38
CA LEU A 124 10.99 0.47 29.82
C LEU A 124 11.43 -0.96 30.14
N THR A 125 11.24 -1.87 29.19
CA THR A 125 11.59 -3.29 29.25
C THR A 125 12.32 -3.67 27.97
N PRO A 126 13.16 -4.72 27.96
CA PRO A 126 13.83 -5.19 26.76
C PRO A 126 12.85 -5.93 25.82
N ARG A 127 11.71 -5.32 25.46
CA ARG A 127 10.65 -5.91 24.63
C ARG A 127 10.16 -4.87 23.63
N THR A 128 10.21 -5.24 22.35
CA THR A 128 9.76 -4.40 21.23
C THR A 128 8.37 -4.87 20.74
N TYR A 129 8.04 -4.55 19.49
CA TYR A 129 6.86 -5.01 18.77
C TYR A 129 7.27 -5.83 17.52
N CYS A 130 6.33 -6.56 16.94
CA CYS A 130 6.45 -7.22 15.65
C CYS A 130 5.07 -7.41 15.01
N CYS A 131 5.00 -7.90 13.77
CA CYS A 131 3.74 -8.07 13.04
C CYS A 131 2.80 -9.13 13.65
N ALA A 132 3.35 -10.10 14.39
CA ALA A 132 2.61 -11.22 14.95
C ALA A 132 2.09 -10.95 16.38
N ASN A 133 2.84 -10.17 17.18
CA ASN A 133 2.51 -9.93 18.59
C ASN A 133 1.42 -8.87 18.75
N THR A 134 0.22 -9.32 19.10
CA THR A 134 -1.02 -8.50 19.17
C THR A 134 -1.34 -7.98 20.57
N GLU A 135 -0.57 -8.33 21.59
CA GLU A 135 -0.88 -8.03 23.00
C GLU A 135 -1.09 -6.53 23.29
N ASP A 136 -0.28 -5.67 22.68
CA ASP A 136 -0.35 -4.22 22.90
C ASP A 136 -1.59 -3.64 22.25
N LEU A 137 -1.92 -4.13 21.05
CA LEU A 137 -3.12 -3.73 20.34
C LEU A 137 -4.38 -4.22 21.08
N GLU A 138 -4.38 -5.45 21.59
CA GLU A 138 -5.44 -5.98 22.45
C GLU A 138 -5.66 -5.09 23.67
N THR A 139 -4.58 -4.75 24.37
CA THR A 139 -4.61 -3.90 25.57
C THR A 139 -5.21 -2.53 25.26
N VAL A 140 -4.78 -1.89 24.18
CA VAL A 140 -5.28 -0.56 23.78
C VAL A 140 -6.74 -0.61 23.34
N ILE A 141 -7.14 -1.62 22.56
CA ILE A 141 -8.54 -1.80 22.15
C ILE A 141 -9.43 -1.99 23.39
N HIS A 142 -9.04 -2.86 24.33
CA HIS A 142 -9.80 -3.06 25.56
C HIS A 142 -9.89 -1.79 26.41
N HIS A 143 -8.79 -1.05 26.53
CA HIS A 143 -8.75 0.22 27.27
C HIS A 143 -9.65 1.29 26.64
N VAL A 144 -9.60 1.47 25.31
CA VAL A 144 -10.45 2.45 24.63
C VAL A 144 -11.92 2.05 24.72
N HIS A 145 -12.22 0.75 24.58
CA HIS A 145 -13.59 0.27 24.70
C HIS A 145 -14.15 0.45 26.12
N SER A 146 -13.36 0.23 27.17
CA SER A 146 -13.83 0.44 28.55
C SER A 146 -14.11 1.91 28.88
N LEU A 147 -13.39 2.85 28.26
CA LEU A 147 -13.66 4.28 28.39
C LEU A 147 -14.91 4.74 27.62
N TYR A 148 -15.25 4.06 26.52
CA TYR A 148 -16.38 4.43 25.64
C TYR A 148 -17.22 3.22 25.21
N PRO A 149 -17.85 2.49 26.16
CA PRO A 149 -18.46 1.18 25.88
C PRO A 149 -19.61 1.24 24.87
N SER A 150 -20.32 2.36 24.79
CA SER A 150 -21.46 2.53 23.87
C SER A 150 -21.09 3.17 22.52
N ALA A 151 -19.85 3.61 22.33
CA ALA A 151 -19.44 4.26 21.09
C ALA A 151 -19.18 3.22 19.99
N PRO A 152 -19.68 3.42 18.75
CA PRO A 152 -19.23 2.64 17.60
C PRO A 152 -17.71 2.72 17.48
N PHE A 153 -17.04 1.57 17.57
CA PHE A 153 -15.59 1.49 17.60
C PHE A 153 -15.08 0.77 16.36
N LEU A 154 -14.32 1.49 15.53
CA LEU A 154 -13.71 0.99 14.31
C LEU A 154 -12.19 1.11 14.40
N ALA A 155 -11.48 0.27 13.65
CA ALA A 155 -10.02 0.33 13.54
C ALA A 155 -9.58 0.43 12.08
N ALA A 156 -8.44 1.08 11.85
CA ALA A 156 -7.78 1.06 10.57
C ALA A 156 -6.29 0.79 10.70
N GLY A 157 -5.72 0.05 9.75
CA GLY A 157 -4.30 -0.30 9.74
C GLY A 157 -3.70 -0.19 8.35
N VAL A 158 -2.52 0.41 8.24
CA VAL A 158 -1.78 0.55 6.98
C VAL A 158 -0.52 -0.31 7.03
N SER A 159 -0.21 -1.04 5.96
CA SER A 159 0.99 -1.86 5.83
C SER A 159 1.14 -2.83 7.02
N MET A 160 2.25 -2.76 7.76
CA MET A 160 2.51 -3.52 8.98
C MET A 160 1.40 -3.36 10.04
N GLY A 161 0.80 -2.17 10.17
CA GLY A 161 -0.31 -1.93 11.09
C GLY A 161 -1.58 -2.69 10.68
N GLY A 162 -1.79 -2.87 9.37
CA GLY A 162 -2.87 -3.71 8.85
C GLY A 162 -2.61 -5.21 9.08
N MET A 163 -1.36 -5.66 8.95
CA MET A 163 -0.98 -7.03 9.33
C MET A 163 -1.29 -7.32 10.80
N LEU A 164 -0.85 -6.42 11.69
CA LEU A 164 -1.11 -6.53 13.13
C LEU A 164 -2.61 -6.56 13.44
N LEU A 165 -3.38 -5.66 12.81
CA LEU A 165 -4.84 -5.60 12.98
C LEU A 165 -5.53 -6.89 12.51
N LEU A 166 -5.14 -7.45 11.38
CA LEU A 166 -5.72 -8.70 10.87
C LEU A 166 -5.32 -9.91 11.72
N ASN A 167 -4.09 -9.95 12.23
CA ASN A 167 -3.67 -10.98 13.18
C ASN A 167 -4.48 -10.90 14.48
N TYR A 168 -4.75 -9.68 14.98
CA TYR A 168 -5.65 -9.45 16.12
C TYR A 168 -7.08 -9.94 15.81
N LEU A 169 -7.65 -9.51 14.68
CA LEU A 169 -9.02 -9.86 14.30
C LEU A 169 -9.18 -11.37 14.07
N GLY A 170 -8.18 -12.04 13.50
CA GLY A 170 -8.21 -13.49 13.33
C GLY A 170 -7.98 -14.26 14.64
N LYS A 171 -7.28 -13.67 15.62
CA LYS A 171 -7.11 -14.27 16.96
C LYS A 171 -8.35 -14.14 17.82
N ILE A 172 -8.96 -12.96 17.84
CA ILE A 172 -10.12 -12.64 18.70
C ILE A 172 -11.44 -13.04 18.03
N GLY A 173 -11.51 -13.01 16.70
CA GLY A 173 -12.69 -13.33 15.91
C GLY A 173 -13.88 -12.44 16.27
N PRO A 174 -15.11 -12.98 16.39
CA PRO A 174 -16.32 -12.20 16.65
C PRO A 174 -16.39 -11.61 18.07
N LYS A 175 -15.46 -11.96 18.97
CA LYS A 175 -15.43 -11.44 20.36
C LYS A 175 -14.82 -10.04 20.47
N THR A 176 -14.30 -9.49 19.38
CA THR A 176 -13.69 -8.17 19.36
C THR A 176 -14.76 -7.10 19.64
N PRO A 177 -14.45 -6.04 20.40
CA PRO A 177 -15.38 -4.92 20.58
C PRO A 177 -15.47 -4.00 19.35
N LEU A 178 -14.62 -4.24 18.33
CA LEU A 178 -14.67 -3.49 17.07
C LEU A 178 -15.90 -3.88 16.24
N LYS A 179 -16.61 -2.89 15.71
CA LYS A 179 -17.72 -3.11 14.77
C LYS A 179 -17.27 -3.42 13.36
N ALA A 180 -16.16 -2.81 12.93
CA ALA A 180 -15.59 -2.97 11.59
C ALA A 180 -14.11 -2.61 11.59
N ALA A 181 -13.40 -3.02 10.54
CA ALA A 181 -12.03 -2.59 10.31
C ALA A 181 -11.73 -2.29 8.84
N ALA A 182 -10.78 -1.38 8.60
CA ALA A 182 -10.22 -1.12 7.27
C ALA A 182 -8.73 -1.39 7.26
N THR A 183 -8.22 -2.04 6.21
CA THR A 183 -6.79 -2.20 6.03
C THR A 183 -6.32 -1.75 4.66
N PHE A 184 -5.10 -1.22 4.60
CA PHE A 184 -4.54 -0.63 3.39
C PHE A 184 -3.13 -1.18 3.17
N SER A 185 -2.92 -1.78 2.00
CA SER A 185 -1.64 -2.31 1.53
C SER A 185 -0.97 -3.27 2.50
N VAL A 186 -1.77 -4.19 3.03
CA VAL A 186 -1.30 -5.26 3.90
C VAL A 186 -0.33 -6.16 3.15
N GLY A 187 0.81 -6.46 3.77
CA GLY A 187 1.66 -7.58 3.35
C GLY A 187 1.04 -8.91 3.77
N TRP A 188 0.46 -9.64 2.82
CA TRP A 188 -0.35 -10.83 3.12
C TRP A 188 0.47 -12.09 3.46
N ASN A 189 1.69 -12.18 2.95
CA ASN A 189 2.60 -13.31 3.18
C ASN A 189 4.02 -12.76 3.34
N THR A 190 4.55 -12.85 4.56
CA THR A 190 5.84 -12.25 4.92
C THR A 190 7.01 -12.82 4.12
N PHE A 191 6.95 -14.10 3.71
CA PHE A 191 7.95 -14.70 2.83
C PHE A 191 7.97 -14.00 1.46
N ALA A 192 6.81 -13.90 0.81
CA ALA A 192 6.68 -13.28 -0.50
C ALA A 192 7.00 -11.77 -0.45
N CYS A 193 6.58 -11.08 0.62
CA CYS A 193 6.93 -9.68 0.86
C CYS A 193 8.45 -9.50 0.92
N SER A 194 9.14 -10.35 1.69
CA SER A 194 10.59 -10.31 1.83
C SER A 194 11.31 -10.58 0.50
N GLU A 195 10.92 -11.63 -0.22
CA GLU A 195 11.50 -11.96 -1.53
C GLU A 195 11.31 -10.83 -2.55
N SER A 196 10.14 -10.19 -2.57
CA SER A 196 9.87 -9.06 -3.46
C SER A 196 10.74 -7.85 -3.13
N LEU A 197 10.91 -7.54 -1.85
CA LEU A 197 11.73 -6.42 -1.38
C LEU A 197 13.24 -6.67 -1.51
N GLU A 198 13.69 -7.91 -1.65
CA GLU A 198 15.10 -8.25 -1.84
C GLU A 198 15.55 -8.18 -3.31
N LYS A 199 14.62 -7.98 -4.26
CA LYS A 199 14.98 -7.70 -5.66
C LYS A 199 15.84 -6.43 -5.75
N PRO A 200 16.85 -6.35 -6.65
CA PRO A 200 17.88 -5.31 -6.59
C PRO A 200 17.38 -3.87 -6.46
N LEU A 201 16.41 -3.48 -7.29
CA LEU A 201 15.85 -2.12 -7.26
C LEU A 201 15.00 -1.85 -6.01
N ASN A 202 14.21 -2.83 -5.57
CA ASN A 202 13.39 -2.70 -4.36
C ASN A 202 14.26 -2.71 -3.10
N TRP A 203 15.36 -3.46 -3.15
CA TRP A 203 16.33 -3.51 -2.07
C TRP A 203 16.98 -2.14 -1.87
N LEU A 204 17.43 -1.53 -2.97
CA LEU A 204 18.05 -0.21 -2.97
C LEU A 204 17.08 0.88 -2.51
N LEU A 205 15.85 0.89 -3.03
CA LEU A 205 14.87 1.95 -2.77
C LEU A 205 14.19 1.83 -1.41
N PHE A 206 13.97 0.61 -0.90
CA PHE A 206 13.12 0.39 0.26
C PHE A 206 13.77 -0.48 1.33
N ASN A 207 14.17 -1.71 0.99
CA ASN A 207 14.57 -2.71 1.98
C ASN A 207 15.77 -2.26 2.82
N TYR A 208 16.80 -1.75 2.16
CA TYR A 208 18.01 -1.26 2.84
C TYR A 208 17.68 -0.11 3.79
N TYR A 209 16.93 0.89 3.32
CA TYR A 209 16.51 2.02 4.16
C TYR A 209 15.66 1.59 5.36
N LEU A 210 14.68 0.70 5.16
CA LEU A 210 13.85 0.21 6.26
C LEU A 210 14.67 -0.62 7.25
N THR A 211 15.65 -1.39 6.78
CA THR A 211 16.58 -2.13 7.63
C THR A 211 17.37 -1.19 8.52
N THR A 212 17.89 -0.07 7.98
CA THR A 212 18.63 0.91 8.79
C THR A 212 17.72 1.64 9.79
N CYS A 213 16.45 1.91 9.44
CA CYS A 213 15.46 2.43 10.38
C CYS A 213 15.20 1.47 11.55
N LEU A 214 15.03 0.17 11.27
CA LEU A 214 14.85 -0.87 12.29
C LEU A 214 16.07 -0.99 13.19
N GLN A 215 17.27 -1.02 12.60
CA GLN A 215 18.54 -1.01 13.34
C GLN A 215 18.67 0.20 14.24
N SER A 216 18.35 1.40 13.74
CA SER A 216 18.39 2.64 14.52
C SER A 216 17.44 2.59 15.72
N SER A 217 16.21 2.10 15.51
CA SER A 217 15.19 1.98 16.56
C SER A 217 15.65 1.08 17.72
N VAL A 218 16.25 -0.08 17.41
CA VAL A 218 16.75 -0.99 18.45
C VAL A 218 18.08 -0.53 19.04
N ASN A 219 18.93 0.11 18.24
CA ASN A 219 20.23 0.60 18.70
C ASN A 219 20.09 1.76 19.70
N LYS A 220 19.05 2.60 19.56
CA LYS A 220 18.67 3.62 20.56
C LYS A 220 18.54 3.00 21.97
N HIS A 221 18.09 1.76 22.05
CA HIS A 221 17.86 1.04 23.30
C HIS A 221 18.85 -0.13 23.48
N ARG A 222 20.01 -0.09 22.82
CA ARG A 222 20.99 -1.19 22.78
C ARG A 222 21.28 -1.78 24.16
N HIS A 223 21.49 -0.93 25.16
CA HIS A 223 21.79 -1.33 26.54
C HIS A 223 20.76 -2.29 27.16
N MET A 224 19.51 -2.29 26.67
CA MET A 224 18.46 -3.21 27.12
C MET A 224 18.63 -4.62 26.56
N PHE A 225 19.22 -4.76 25.36
CA PHE A 225 19.25 -6.01 24.61
C PHE A 225 20.59 -6.75 24.67
N VAL A 226 21.70 -6.06 24.95
CA VAL A 226 23.07 -6.63 24.89
C VAL A 226 23.29 -7.88 25.74
N LYS A 227 22.48 -8.12 26.78
CA LYS A 227 22.58 -9.32 27.63
C LYS A 227 21.94 -10.56 27.00
N GLN A 228 21.03 -10.37 26.04
CA GLN A 228 20.18 -11.44 25.49
C GLN A 228 20.37 -11.63 23.99
N ILE A 229 20.80 -10.58 23.28
CA ILE A 229 20.91 -10.56 21.81
C ILE A 229 22.29 -9.98 21.45
N ASP A 230 22.98 -10.63 20.50
CA ASP A 230 24.21 -10.10 19.89
C ASP A 230 23.87 -8.91 18.98
N MET A 231 23.88 -7.72 19.60
CA MET A 231 23.52 -6.48 18.92
C MET A 231 24.51 -6.11 17.81
N ASP A 232 25.77 -6.52 17.89
CA ASP A 232 26.75 -6.25 16.81
C ASP A 232 26.47 -7.10 15.58
N HIS A 233 26.01 -8.34 15.77
CA HIS A 233 25.52 -9.16 14.67
C HIS A 233 24.25 -8.59 14.03
N VAL A 234 23.32 -8.05 14.83
CA VAL A 234 22.09 -7.38 14.35
C VAL A 234 22.43 -6.14 13.52
N MET A 235 23.37 -5.31 13.96
CA MET A 235 23.79 -4.10 13.23
C MET A 235 24.45 -4.38 11.88
N LYS A 236 24.83 -5.63 11.60
CA LYS A 236 25.35 -6.06 10.29
C LYS A 236 24.25 -6.46 9.30
N ALA A 237 22.98 -6.42 9.68
CA ALA A 237 21.88 -6.80 8.79
C ALA A 237 21.79 -5.85 7.59
N LYS A 238 21.62 -6.41 6.39
CA LYS A 238 21.47 -5.65 5.13
C LYS A 238 20.09 -5.78 4.49
N SER A 239 19.21 -6.59 5.07
CA SER A 239 17.81 -6.70 4.68
C SER A 239 16.92 -6.87 5.91
N ILE A 240 15.62 -6.60 5.74
CA ILE A 240 14.60 -6.82 6.75
C ILE A 240 14.61 -8.30 7.19
N ARG A 241 14.81 -9.24 6.26
CA ARG A 241 14.94 -10.67 6.56
C ARG A 241 16.12 -10.96 7.48
N GLU A 242 17.28 -10.37 7.21
CA GLU A 242 18.44 -10.53 8.08
C GLU A 242 18.21 -9.91 9.46
N PHE A 243 17.56 -8.74 9.52
CA PHE A 243 17.21 -8.10 10.77
C PHE A 243 16.24 -8.96 11.58
N ASP A 244 15.18 -9.47 10.94
CA ASP A 244 14.19 -10.33 11.57
C ASP A 244 14.82 -11.62 12.11
N LYS A 245 15.71 -12.25 11.33
CA LYS A 245 16.41 -13.48 11.75
C LYS A 245 17.31 -13.26 12.95
N ARG A 246 17.96 -12.10 13.04
CA ARG A 246 18.98 -11.80 14.06
C ARG A 246 18.40 -11.14 15.31
N PHE A 247 17.30 -10.41 15.17
CA PHE A 247 16.68 -9.65 16.25
C PHE A 247 15.25 -10.11 16.51
N THR A 248 14.33 -9.94 15.55
CA THR A 248 12.88 -10.14 15.78
C THR A 248 12.56 -11.58 16.22
N SER A 249 13.02 -12.60 15.48
CA SER A 249 12.74 -13.99 15.82
C SER A 249 13.33 -14.38 17.18
N VAL A 250 14.53 -13.87 17.49
CA VAL A 250 15.21 -14.13 18.78
C VAL A 250 14.48 -13.47 19.95
N MET A 251 14.17 -12.18 19.82
CA MET A 251 13.44 -11.38 20.82
C MET A 251 12.08 -11.99 21.15
N PHE A 252 11.37 -12.51 20.16
CA PHE A 252 10.05 -13.14 20.36
C PHE A 252 10.10 -14.65 20.57
N GLY A 253 11.29 -15.24 20.72
CA GLY A 253 11.45 -16.66 21.07
C GLY A 253 11.08 -17.65 19.96
N TYR A 254 11.02 -17.21 18.69
CA TYR A 254 10.83 -18.10 17.56
C TYR A 254 12.12 -18.89 17.29
N ARG A 255 11.97 -20.20 17.02
CA ARG A 255 13.10 -21.09 16.72
C ARG A 255 13.75 -20.74 15.38
N THR A 256 12.96 -20.36 14.40
CA THR A 256 13.42 -19.95 13.07
C THR A 256 12.70 -18.68 12.60
N ILE A 257 13.28 -17.98 11.62
CA ILE A 257 12.60 -16.88 10.94
C ILE A 257 11.33 -17.36 10.21
N ASP A 258 11.32 -18.60 9.72
CA ASP A 258 10.16 -19.16 9.02
C ASP A 258 8.98 -19.37 9.98
N ASP A 259 9.26 -19.75 11.23
CA ASP A 259 8.24 -19.82 12.29
C ASP A 259 7.64 -18.43 12.54
N TYR A 260 8.47 -17.39 12.61
CA TYR A 260 8.02 -16.00 12.74
C TYR A 260 7.21 -15.55 11.51
N TYR A 261 7.70 -15.77 10.30
CA TYR A 261 7.04 -15.34 9.06
C TYR A 261 5.71 -16.06 8.85
N THR A 262 5.62 -17.32 9.27
CA THR A 262 4.36 -18.07 9.26
C THR A 262 3.33 -17.45 10.20
N ASP A 263 3.73 -17.05 11.41
CA ASP A 263 2.83 -16.46 12.39
C ASP A 263 2.45 -15.00 12.06
N ALA A 264 3.41 -14.24 11.51
CA ALA A 264 3.22 -12.86 11.09
C ALA A 264 2.30 -12.69 9.87
N SER A 265 2.20 -13.71 9.01
CA SER A 265 1.42 -13.67 7.77
C SER A 265 -0.10 -13.72 8.05
N PRO A 266 -0.87 -12.65 7.74
CA PRO A 266 -2.29 -12.59 8.08
C PRO A 266 -3.18 -13.40 7.14
N ASN A 267 -2.68 -13.85 5.99
CA ASN A 267 -3.46 -14.60 4.99
C ASN A 267 -4.22 -15.80 5.58
N ARG A 268 -3.61 -16.57 6.48
CA ARG A 268 -4.24 -17.75 7.11
C ARG A 268 -5.27 -17.39 8.18
N ARG A 269 -5.10 -16.22 8.82
CA ARG A 269 -5.94 -15.72 9.91
C ARG A 269 -7.28 -15.16 9.41
N LEU A 270 -7.36 -14.79 8.12
CA LEU A 270 -8.59 -14.27 7.51
C LEU A 270 -9.81 -15.15 7.73
N LYS A 271 -9.67 -16.48 7.77
CA LYS A 271 -10.80 -17.41 7.98
C LYS A 271 -11.51 -17.21 9.31
N SER A 272 -10.82 -16.67 10.31
CA SER A 272 -11.33 -16.49 11.67
C SER A 272 -11.84 -15.07 11.95
N VAL A 273 -11.69 -14.16 10.99
CA VAL A 273 -12.19 -12.78 11.11
C VAL A 273 -13.72 -12.80 11.18
N GLY A 274 -14.26 -12.30 12.29
CA GLY A 274 -15.70 -12.39 12.61
C GLY A 274 -16.50 -11.10 12.44
N ILE A 275 -15.89 -10.02 11.94
CA ILE A 275 -16.54 -8.72 11.75
C ILE A 275 -16.24 -8.19 10.34
N PRO A 276 -17.04 -7.26 9.78
CA PRO A 276 -16.77 -6.64 8.48
C PRO A 276 -15.38 -6.00 8.40
N VAL A 277 -14.58 -6.42 7.41
CA VAL A 277 -13.26 -5.87 7.12
C VAL A 277 -13.10 -5.56 5.63
N LEU A 278 -12.82 -4.29 5.33
CA LEU A 278 -12.47 -3.85 3.98
C LEU A 278 -10.95 -3.73 3.83
N CYS A 279 -10.38 -4.41 2.85
CA CYS A 279 -8.94 -4.48 2.61
C CYS A 279 -8.61 -3.93 1.23
N LEU A 280 -7.90 -2.82 1.14
CA LEU A 280 -7.43 -2.24 -0.13
C LEU A 280 -5.98 -2.65 -0.39
N ASN A 281 -5.69 -3.22 -1.56
CA ASN A 281 -4.33 -3.51 -2.02
C ASN A 281 -4.19 -3.14 -3.50
N SER A 282 -2.97 -2.81 -3.95
CA SER A 282 -2.67 -2.70 -5.38
C SER A 282 -1.89 -3.91 -5.88
N VAL A 283 -2.14 -4.31 -7.12
CA VAL A 283 -1.48 -5.46 -7.78
C VAL A 283 -0.01 -5.15 -8.08
N ASP A 284 0.34 -3.89 -8.28
CA ASP A 284 1.71 -3.42 -8.53
C ASP A 284 2.54 -3.18 -7.26
N ASP A 285 1.98 -3.40 -6.06
CA ASP A 285 2.68 -3.18 -4.79
C ASP A 285 3.90 -4.09 -4.65
N VAL A 286 5.10 -3.48 -4.52
CA VAL A 286 6.35 -4.22 -4.35
C VAL A 286 6.54 -4.79 -2.93
N PHE A 287 5.81 -4.27 -1.94
CA PHE A 287 5.79 -4.78 -0.57
C PHE A 287 4.79 -5.91 -0.39
N SER A 288 3.68 -5.89 -1.13
CA SER A 288 2.64 -6.91 -1.12
C SER A 288 2.43 -7.48 -2.53
N PRO A 289 3.29 -8.39 -3.00
CA PRO A 289 3.24 -8.87 -4.38
C PRO A 289 1.91 -9.58 -4.67
N SER A 290 1.37 -9.36 -5.88
CA SER A 290 0.02 -9.79 -6.27
C SER A 290 -0.30 -11.27 -6.05
N HIS A 291 0.66 -12.16 -6.32
CA HIS A 291 0.49 -13.61 -6.14
C HIS A 291 0.33 -14.04 -4.68
N ALA A 292 0.69 -13.17 -3.73
CA ALA A 292 0.54 -13.43 -2.30
C ALA A 292 -0.80 -12.94 -1.72
N ILE A 293 -1.57 -12.17 -2.49
CA ILE A 293 -2.87 -11.65 -2.07
C ILE A 293 -3.86 -12.83 -1.95
N PRO A 294 -4.53 -13.02 -0.80
CA PRO A 294 -5.27 -14.25 -0.51
C PRO A 294 -6.71 -14.20 -1.05
N VAL A 295 -6.86 -13.98 -2.35
CA VAL A 295 -8.15 -13.85 -3.06
C VAL A 295 -9.10 -15.00 -2.71
N GLU A 296 -8.62 -16.24 -2.78
CA GLU A 296 -9.44 -17.43 -2.51
C GLU A 296 -9.83 -17.56 -1.04
N THR A 297 -8.97 -17.13 -0.10
CA THR A 297 -9.33 -17.15 1.33
C THR A 297 -10.33 -16.06 1.67
N ALA A 298 -10.22 -14.88 1.04
CA ALA A 298 -11.19 -13.80 1.21
C ALA A 298 -12.59 -14.19 0.68
N LYS A 299 -12.68 -14.89 -0.46
CA LYS A 299 -13.95 -15.44 -0.97
C LYS A 299 -14.64 -16.42 -0.02
N GLN A 300 -13.90 -17.02 0.92
CA GLN A 300 -14.44 -17.99 1.86
C GLN A 300 -14.97 -17.33 3.14
N ASN A 301 -14.71 -16.03 3.37
CA ASN A 301 -15.18 -15.33 4.56
C ASN A 301 -16.22 -14.26 4.17
N PRO A 302 -17.48 -14.36 4.63
CA PRO A 302 -18.52 -13.39 4.31
C PRO A 302 -18.27 -11.99 4.87
N ASN A 303 -17.41 -11.88 5.88
CA ASN A 303 -17.08 -10.62 6.53
C ASN A 303 -15.87 -9.90 5.91
N VAL A 304 -15.20 -10.50 4.92
CA VAL A 304 -13.97 -9.92 4.33
C VAL A 304 -14.25 -9.48 2.90
N ALA A 305 -13.80 -8.27 2.57
CA ALA A 305 -13.80 -7.75 1.21
C ALA A 305 -12.41 -7.23 0.85
N LEU A 306 -11.87 -7.67 -0.29
CA LEU A 306 -10.66 -7.14 -0.91
C LEU A 306 -11.05 -6.22 -2.06
N VAL A 307 -10.50 -5.01 -2.06
CA VAL A 307 -10.54 -4.06 -3.18
C VAL A 307 -9.14 -4.08 -3.80
N LEU A 308 -9.03 -4.57 -5.04
CA LEU A 308 -7.76 -4.73 -5.73
C LEU A 308 -7.65 -3.75 -6.89
N THR A 309 -6.76 -2.76 -6.79
CA THR A 309 -6.47 -1.85 -7.89
C THR A 309 -5.31 -2.38 -8.74
N SER A 310 -5.27 -2.05 -10.05
CA SER A 310 -4.13 -2.44 -10.89
C SER A 310 -2.85 -1.70 -10.50
N TYR A 311 -2.99 -0.44 -10.07
CA TYR A 311 -1.91 0.45 -9.66
C TYR A 311 -2.23 1.12 -8.33
N GLY A 312 -1.25 1.74 -7.70
CA GLY A 312 -1.42 2.45 -6.42
C GLY A 312 -0.15 2.48 -5.59
N GLY A 313 0.78 1.57 -5.87
CA GLY A 313 1.95 1.37 -5.04
C GLY A 313 1.60 0.97 -3.62
N HIS A 314 2.59 1.05 -2.73
CA HIS A 314 2.41 0.57 -1.37
C HIS A 314 1.52 1.48 -0.53
N ILE A 315 1.65 2.80 -0.61
CA ILE A 315 0.84 3.71 0.22
C ILE A 315 0.41 4.96 -0.57
N GLY A 316 0.62 4.95 -1.88
CA GLY A 316 0.44 6.12 -2.73
C GLY A 316 -1.02 6.39 -3.04
N PHE A 317 -1.63 5.51 -3.83
CA PHE A 317 -3.01 5.63 -4.33
C PHE A 317 -3.34 7.04 -4.87
N LEU A 318 -2.36 7.70 -5.48
CA LEU A 318 -2.45 9.07 -5.95
C LEU A 318 -3.40 9.13 -7.14
N GLU A 319 -4.35 10.06 -7.11
CA GLU A 319 -5.35 10.19 -8.18
C GLU A 319 -5.41 11.58 -8.80
N GLY A 320 -5.87 11.59 -10.06
CA GLY A 320 -6.04 12.81 -10.85
C GLY A 320 -4.72 13.40 -11.34
N ILE A 321 -4.81 14.50 -12.08
CA ILE A 321 -3.63 15.15 -12.67
C ILE A 321 -2.73 15.69 -11.55
N TRP A 322 -3.31 16.41 -10.58
CA TRP A 322 -2.59 16.97 -9.43
C TRP A 322 -3.10 16.38 -8.11
N PRO A 323 -2.35 15.44 -7.50
CA PRO A 323 -2.76 14.77 -6.27
C PRO A 323 -2.56 15.70 -5.06
N ARG A 324 -3.47 16.65 -4.84
CA ARG A 324 -3.35 17.66 -3.77
C ARG A 324 -4.40 17.56 -2.65
N GLN A 325 -5.51 16.86 -2.86
CA GLN A 325 -6.67 16.92 -1.96
C GLN A 325 -6.98 15.59 -1.28
N SER A 326 -7.15 14.53 -2.06
CA SER A 326 -7.51 13.19 -1.58
C SER A 326 -6.85 12.15 -2.48
N THR A 327 -6.40 11.05 -1.88
CA THR A 327 -6.00 9.83 -2.59
C THR A 327 -7.20 8.89 -2.72
N TYR A 328 -7.10 7.90 -3.59
CA TYR A 328 -8.12 6.84 -3.68
C TYR A 328 -8.26 6.09 -2.35
N MET A 329 -7.14 5.83 -1.66
CA MET A 329 -7.12 5.25 -0.31
C MET A 329 -7.93 6.08 0.69
N ASP A 330 -7.82 7.41 0.65
CA ASP A 330 -8.56 8.30 1.54
C ASP A 330 -10.07 8.26 1.26
N ARG A 331 -10.47 8.16 -0.02
CA ARG A 331 -11.88 8.02 -0.40
C ARG A 331 -12.46 6.68 0.07
N VAL A 332 -11.72 5.59 -0.10
CA VAL A 332 -12.07 4.26 0.44
C VAL A 332 -12.25 4.34 1.95
N PHE A 333 -11.27 4.88 2.67
CA PHE A 333 -11.33 5.01 4.13
C PHE A 333 -12.56 5.83 4.56
N LYS A 334 -12.74 7.01 3.97
CA LYS A 334 -13.85 7.92 4.31
C LYS A 334 -15.21 7.26 4.09
N GLN A 335 -15.44 6.72 2.90
CA GLN A 335 -16.74 6.13 2.55
C GLN A 335 -17.03 4.90 3.42
N PHE A 336 -16.05 4.03 3.63
CA PHE A 336 -16.24 2.82 4.44
C PHE A 336 -16.53 3.14 5.91
N VAL A 337 -15.77 4.05 6.53
CA VAL A 337 -16.01 4.44 7.92
C VAL A 337 -17.38 5.09 8.07
N GLN A 338 -17.76 5.98 7.15
CA GLN A 338 -19.06 6.63 7.18
C GLN A 338 -20.20 5.62 7.01
N ALA A 339 -20.11 4.74 6.01
CA ALA A 339 -21.08 3.68 5.76
C ALA A 339 -21.26 2.76 6.97
N MET A 340 -20.17 2.32 7.60
CA MET A 340 -20.27 1.44 8.78
C MET A 340 -20.89 2.13 10.00
N VAL A 341 -20.72 3.45 10.14
CA VAL A 341 -21.34 4.23 11.23
C VAL A 341 -22.82 4.45 10.98
N GLU A 342 -23.21 4.83 9.76
CA GLU A 342 -24.59 5.20 9.40
C GLU A 342 -25.45 3.96 9.12
N HIS A 343 -24.91 2.98 8.39
CA HIS A 343 -25.63 1.85 7.80
C HIS A 343 -25.16 0.49 8.30
N GLY A 344 -24.13 0.39 9.14
CA GLY A 344 -23.55 -0.89 9.55
C GLY A 344 -24.52 -1.84 10.30
N HIS A 345 -25.66 -1.33 10.78
CA HIS A 345 -26.73 -2.14 11.37
C HIS A 345 -27.40 -3.07 10.34
N GLU A 346 -27.41 -2.71 9.06
CA GLU A 346 -27.97 -3.50 7.95
C GLU A 346 -27.24 -4.84 7.78
N LEU A 347 -25.95 -4.90 8.13
CA LEU A 347 -25.13 -6.13 8.08
C LEU A 347 -25.40 -7.10 9.24
N SER A 348 -26.03 -6.63 10.32
CA SER A 348 -26.39 -7.46 11.48
C SER A 348 -27.82 -7.99 11.41
N SER A 349 -28.66 -7.44 10.51
CA SER A 349 -30.08 -7.78 10.36
C SER A 349 -30.37 -8.73 9.18
N MET A 350 -29.34 -9.19 8.48
CA MET A 350 -29.40 -10.20 7.42
C MET A 350 -28.77 -11.49 7.91
#